data_AF-G5IIW0-F1
#
_entry.id   AF-G5IIW0-F1
#
_cell.length_a   1.000
_cell.length_b   1.000
_cell.length_c   1.000
_cell.angle_alpha   90.00
_cell.angle_beta   90.00
_cell.angle_gamma   90.00
#
_symmetry.space_group_name_H-M   'P 1'
#
loop_
_entity.id
_entity.type
_entity.pdbx_description
1 polymer ?
#
loop_
_entity_poly.entity_id
_entity_poly.type
_entity_poly.pdbx_seq_one_letter_code
_entity_poly.pdbx_strand_id
1 'polypeptide(L)'
;MEEKMERQDTRRGNGRGRDRPGRKGTGRNRPGHDERRSMTPVLALLVLLLLAALAAAAYFYIQGRDKAPQTEGLVYEANIVEGDIPGKSPEERQRELDAMVEEGMLAMSINATPFGRVSGAEQDINWMIENPSNQGKLIRVEIWRDDTGEKIYETGAIPPGNYVESAPLKEKLPAGEYSCTARFYAYREEDEAYIGQAGAQIKLTLQE
;
A
#
# COMPACT_ATOMS: atom_id res chain seq x y z
N MET A 1 11.98 39.75 34.83
CA MET A 1 12.32 40.95 34.03
C MET A 1 13.82 41.13 34.16
N GLU A 2 14.57 40.44 33.31
CA GLU A 2 16.03 40.50 33.29
C GLU A 2 16.46 40.78 31.86
N GLU A 3 17.19 41.88 31.70
CA GLU A 3 17.75 42.33 30.43
C GLU A 3 19.22 42.64 30.68
N LYS A 4 20.11 41.94 29.97
CA LYS A 4 21.52 42.32 29.72
C LYS A 4 21.95 41.60 28.44
N MET A 5 22.38 42.35 27.42
CA MET A 5 23.79 42.47 26.98
C MET A 5 24.40 41.12 26.55
N GLU A 6 24.96 40.99 25.35
CA GLU A 6 26.01 41.87 24.82
C GLU A 6 25.91 42.25 23.33
N ARG A 7 26.53 43.38 23.01
CA ARG A 7 26.99 43.75 21.66
C ARG A 7 28.46 43.38 21.54
N GLN A 8 28.95 43.02 20.35
CA GLN A 8 30.39 42.97 20.07
C GLN A 8 30.75 43.87 18.88
N ASP A 9 31.87 44.57 18.99
CA ASP A 9 32.07 45.86 18.33
C ASP A 9 33.42 45.99 17.59
N THR A 10 33.36 46.11 16.26
CA THR A 10 34.27 46.89 15.38
C THR A 10 35.72 46.43 15.06
N ARG A 11 36.22 47.06 13.97
CA ARG A 11 37.62 47.32 13.52
C ARG A 11 38.28 46.21 12.68
N ARG A 12 38.52 46.43 11.38
CA ARG A 12 39.51 47.34 10.71
C ARG A 12 40.96 46.83 10.79
N GLY A 13 41.56 46.53 9.64
CA GLY A 13 43.02 46.38 9.48
C GLY A 13 43.40 46.14 8.01
N ASN A 14 44.20 47.03 7.42
CA ASN A 14 44.58 46.99 6.00
C ASN A 14 46.10 47.14 5.86
N GLY A 15 46.72 46.36 4.96
CA GLY A 15 48.11 46.54 4.52
C GLY A 15 48.91 45.24 4.35
N ARG A 16 49.98 45.15 3.56
CA ARG A 16 50.56 45.93 2.44
C ARG A 16 52.04 45.50 2.31
N GLY A 17 52.54 45.31 1.09
CA GLY A 17 53.97 45.23 0.77
C GLY A 17 54.35 43.93 0.04
N ARG A 18 55.44 43.86 -0.73
CA ARG A 18 56.49 44.82 -1.20
C ARG A 18 57.30 44.03 -2.29
N ASP A 19 57.87 44.53 -3.39
CA ASP A 19 59.01 45.47 -3.64
C ASP A 19 59.11 45.68 -5.19
N ARG A 20 59.44 46.84 -5.82
CA ARG A 20 60.71 47.64 -5.97
C ARG A 20 61.84 46.97 -6.79
N PRO A 21 62.74 47.70 -7.52
CA PRO A 21 62.75 49.08 -8.11
C PRO A 21 63.17 49.10 -9.63
N GLY A 22 63.47 50.19 -10.38
CA GLY A 22 63.23 51.65 -10.26
C GLY A 22 64.33 52.62 -10.80
N ARG A 23 64.41 52.96 -12.12
CA ARG A 23 65.32 54.01 -12.71
C ARG A 23 64.65 54.75 -13.91
N LYS A 24 64.20 56.01 -13.78
CA LYS A 24 64.87 57.32 -14.08
C LYS A 24 65.40 57.47 -15.52
N GLY A 25 65.17 58.55 -16.29
CA GLY A 25 64.34 59.77 -16.16
C GLY A 25 63.87 60.20 -17.57
N THR A 26 63.42 61.41 -17.95
CA THR A 26 63.25 62.79 -17.42
C THR A 26 62.16 63.44 -18.31
N GLY A 27 61.11 64.14 -17.86
CA GLY A 27 61.14 65.49 -17.26
C GLY A 27 60.47 66.54 -18.18
N ARG A 28 59.28 67.08 -17.78
CA ARG A 28 58.45 68.14 -18.45
C ARG A 28 57.81 67.74 -19.81
N ASN A 29 56.62 68.23 -20.20
CA ASN A 29 55.80 69.35 -19.70
C ASN A 29 54.27 69.13 -19.95
N ARG A 30 53.44 69.37 -18.90
CA ARG A 30 52.02 69.87 -18.79
C ARG A 30 50.89 69.49 -19.81
N PRO A 31 49.59 69.56 -19.40
CA PRO A 31 48.55 68.65 -19.88
C PRO A 31 47.41 69.28 -20.72
N GLY A 32 46.53 68.45 -21.30
CA GLY A 32 45.25 68.89 -21.89
C GLY A 32 44.34 67.81 -22.48
N HIS A 33 43.41 67.30 -21.66
CA HIS A 33 42.07 66.76 -22.00
C HIS A 33 41.87 65.35 -22.63
N ASP A 34 41.19 64.52 -21.83
CA ASP A 34 40.19 63.47 -22.06
C ASP A 34 40.46 62.22 -22.92
N GLU A 35 40.42 61.10 -22.19
CA GLU A 35 40.53 59.70 -22.62
C GLU A 35 39.21 59.19 -23.23
N ARG A 36 39.19 58.89 -24.53
CA ARG A 36 38.13 58.10 -25.17
C ARG A 36 38.60 56.66 -25.41
N ARG A 37 38.70 55.87 -24.34
CA ARG A 37 38.81 54.41 -24.49
C ARG A 37 37.50 53.87 -25.10
N SER A 38 37.63 53.15 -26.21
CA SER A 38 36.51 52.58 -26.95
C SER A 38 35.74 51.57 -26.10
N MET A 39 34.58 51.99 -25.58
CA MET A 39 33.65 51.10 -24.88
C MET A 39 32.88 50.16 -25.82
N THR A 40 33.05 50.30 -27.14
CA THR A 40 32.34 49.52 -28.17
C THR A 40 32.46 48.00 -28.06
N PRO A 41 33.64 47.37 -27.85
CA PRO A 41 33.70 45.91 -27.66
C PRO A 41 33.08 45.45 -26.33
N VAL A 42 33.18 46.26 -25.27
CA VAL A 42 32.56 45.96 -23.97
C VAL A 42 31.03 46.04 -24.06
N LEU A 43 30.51 47.06 -24.75
CA LEU A 43 29.08 47.21 -25.03
C LEU A 43 28.57 46.09 -25.93
N ALA A 44 29.31 45.69 -26.96
CA ALA A 44 28.96 44.56 -27.82
C ALA A 44 28.91 43.24 -27.04
N LEU A 45 29.87 43.00 -26.14
CA LEU A 45 29.87 41.83 -25.26
C LEU A 45 28.67 41.85 -24.29
N LEU A 46 28.34 43.01 -23.71
CA LEU A 46 27.17 43.15 -22.83
C LEU A 46 25.86 42.91 -23.59
N VAL A 47 25.72 43.40 -24.83
CA VAL A 47 24.56 43.12 -25.68
C VAL A 47 24.47 41.64 -26.04
N LEU A 48 25.60 40.99 -26.35
CA LEU A 48 25.64 39.54 -26.62
C LEU A 48 25.21 38.73 -25.39
N LEU A 49 25.70 39.08 -24.20
CA LEU A 49 25.31 38.45 -22.94
C LEU A 49 23.83 38.69 -22.60
N LEU A 50 23.29 39.88 -22.88
CA LEU A 50 21.88 40.18 -22.72
C LEU A 50 21.03 39.31 -23.66
N LEU A 51 21.42 39.18 -24.93
CA LEU A 51 20.73 38.33 -25.90
C LEU A 51 20.80 36.84 -25.52
N ALA A 52 21.95 36.36 -25.02
CA ALA A 52 22.09 35.00 -24.51
C ALA A 52 21.22 34.75 -23.26
N ALA A 53 21.14 35.72 -22.34
CA ALA A 53 20.27 35.65 -21.17
C ALA A 53 18.78 35.66 -21.55
N LEU A 54 18.38 36.48 -22.53
CA LEU A 54 17.02 36.50 -23.07
C LEU A 54 16.67 35.19 -23.80
N ALA A 55 17.59 34.63 -24.57
CA ALA A 55 17.40 33.33 -25.23
C ALA A 55 17.28 32.19 -24.21
N ALA A 56 18.12 32.19 -23.16
CA ALA A 56 18.02 31.23 -22.07
C ALA A 56 16.69 31.39 -21.30
N ALA A 57 16.29 32.62 -20.97
CA ALA A 57 15.01 32.89 -20.30
C ALA A 57 13.81 32.45 -21.16
N ALA A 58 13.83 32.70 -22.47
CA ALA A 58 12.82 32.23 -23.40
C ALA A 58 12.79 30.68 -23.48
N TYR A 59 13.96 30.04 -23.56
CA TYR A 59 14.08 28.58 -23.56
C TYR A 59 13.52 27.96 -22.26
N PHE A 60 13.88 28.48 -21.09
CA PHE A 60 13.33 28.02 -19.81
C PHE A 60 11.83 28.34 -19.65
N TYR A 61 11.34 29.46 -20.20
CA TYR A 61 9.91 29.80 -20.17
C TYR A 61 9.08 28.87 -21.06
N ILE A 62 9.59 28.49 -22.24
CA ILE A 62 8.95 27.49 -23.12
C ILE A 62 8.98 26.12 -22.45
N GLN A 63 10.15 25.67 -21.98
CA GLN A 63 10.35 24.35 -21.37
C GLN A 63 9.66 24.20 -19.98
N GLY A 64 9.31 25.31 -19.33
CA GLY A 64 8.46 25.33 -18.14
C GLY A 64 6.96 25.25 -18.45
N ARG A 65 6.52 25.55 -19.68
CA ARG A 65 5.11 25.54 -20.09
C ARG A 65 4.56 24.13 -20.28
N ASP A 66 5.41 23.21 -20.75
CA ASP A 66 5.06 21.80 -20.98
C ASP A 66 4.99 20.98 -19.68
N LYS A 67 5.32 21.59 -18.53
CA LYS A 67 5.28 20.98 -17.19
C LYS A 67 4.12 21.50 -16.34
N ALA A 68 2.98 21.75 -16.96
CA ALA A 68 1.72 21.78 -16.21
C ALA A 68 1.57 20.39 -15.54
N PRO A 69 1.47 20.30 -14.20
CA PRO A 69 1.16 19.03 -13.57
C PRO A 69 -0.20 18.57 -14.10
N GLN A 70 -0.24 17.38 -14.68
CA GLN A 70 -1.49 16.71 -15.01
C GLN A 70 -2.21 16.49 -13.68
N THR A 71 -3.19 17.35 -13.36
CA THR A 71 -4.12 17.08 -12.27
C THR A 71 -4.88 15.81 -12.64
N GLU A 72 -4.57 14.71 -11.95
CA GLU A 72 -5.28 13.44 -12.03
C GLU A 72 -6.70 13.59 -11.46
N GLY A 73 -7.54 14.33 -12.18
CA GLY A 73 -8.97 14.41 -11.95
C GLY A 73 -9.66 13.18 -12.53
N LEU A 74 -10.70 12.70 -11.84
CA LEU A 74 -11.54 11.63 -12.36
C LEU A 74 -12.24 12.10 -13.64
N VAL A 75 -12.15 11.30 -14.70
CA VAL A 75 -12.97 11.47 -15.89
C VAL A 75 -14.33 10.84 -15.59
N TYR A 76 -15.38 11.65 -15.59
CA TYR A 76 -16.75 11.19 -15.38
C TYR A 76 -17.26 10.44 -16.62
N GLU A 77 -18.05 9.39 -16.40
CA GLU A 77 -18.71 8.66 -17.48
C GLU A 77 -19.68 9.59 -18.25
N ALA A 78 -19.66 9.51 -19.57
CA ALA A 78 -20.49 10.37 -20.42
C ALA A 78 -21.96 9.90 -20.48
N ASN A 79 -22.20 8.61 -20.23
CA ASN A 79 -23.51 7.96 -20.36
C ASN A 79 -24.21 7.75 -19.00
N ILE A 80 -24.03 8.70 -18.07
CA ILE A 80 -24.73 8.67 -16.77
C ILE A 80 -26.22 8.98 -16.99
N VAL A 81 -27.09 8.10 -16.50
CA VAL A 81 -28.52 8.35 -16.34
C VAL A 81 -28.77 8.77 -14.90
N GLU A 82 -29.54 9.83 -14.69
CA GLU A 82 -29.87 10.33 -13.34
C GLU A 82 -30.94 9.43 -12.69
N GLY A 83 -30.65 8.95 -11.47
CA GLY A 83 -31.55 8.13 -10.66
C GLY A 83 -31.14 6.66 -10.55
N ASP A 84 -31.95 5.90 -9.81
CA ASP A 84 -31.79 4.45 -9.67
C ASP A 84 -32.10 3.72 -10.99
N ILE A 85 -31.45 2.56 -11.20
CA ILE A 85 -31.81 1.65 -12.29
C ILE A 85 -33.29 1.22 -12.11
N PRO A 86 -34.18 1.49 -13.08
CA PRO A 86 -35.59 1.14 -12.96
C PRO A 86 -35.76 -0.39 -13.01
N GLY A 87 -36.60 -0.92 -12.12
CA GLY A 87 -36.97 -2.35 -12.15
C GLY A 87 -37.44 -2.94 -10.82
N LYS A 88 -36.98 -2.40 -9.68
CA LYS A 88 -37.43 -2.81 -8.33
C LYS A 88 -37.53 -1.59 -7.42
N SER A 89 -38.48 -1.59 -6.49
CA SER A 89 -38.52 -0.59 -5.43
C SER A 89 -37.30 -0.73 -4.50
N PRO A 90 -36.87 0.34 -3.80
CA PRO A 90 -35.80 0.24 -2.81
C PRO A 90 -36.09 -0.79 -1.71
N GLU A 91 -37.34 -0.95 -1.32
CA GLU A 91 -37.80 -1.89 -0.28
C GLU A 91 -37.75 -3.36 -0.73
N GLU A 92 -38.02 -3.65 -1.99
CA GLU A 92 -37.83 -5.00 -2.57
C GLU A 92 -36.34 -5.31 -2.70
N ARG A 93 -35.56 -4.34 -3.20
CA ARG A 93 -34.10 -4.47 -3.32
C ARG A 93 -33.45 -4.72 -1.96
N GLN A 94 -33.84 -3.99 -0.92
CA GLN A 94 -33.32 -4.18 0.43
C GLN A 94 -33.72 -5.55 0.98
N ARG A 95 -34.98 -5.98 0.85
CA ARG A 95 -35.42 -7.31 1.31
C ARG A 95 -34.70 -8.46 0.60
N GLU A 96 -34.41 -8.34 -0.68
CA GLU A 96 -33.61 -9.34 -1.41
C GLU A 96 -32.15 -9.35 -0.94
N LEU A 97 -31.54 -8.17 -0.73
CA LEU A 97 -30.18 -8.06 -0.19
C LEU A 97 -30.09 -8.63 1.24
N ASP A 98 -31.05 -8.31 2.10
CA ASP A 98 -31.14 -8.81 3.48
C ASP A 98 -31.30 -10.34 3.47
N ALA A 99 -32.18 -10.88 2.61
CA ALA A 99 -32.36 -12.32 2.46
C ALA A 99 -31.09 -13.03 1.94
N MET A 100 -30.35 -12.44 1.00
CA MET A 100 -29.07 -12.97 0.52
C MET A 100 -27.98 -12.94 1.62
N VAL A 101 -27.96 -11.88 2.45
CA VAL A 101 -27.04 -11.79 3.58
C VAL A 101 -27.39 -12.81 4.66
N GLU A 102 -28.69 -13.00 4.96
CA GLU A 102 -29.19 -13.97 5.93
C GLU A 102 -28.96 -15.42 5.47
N GLU A 103 -29.21 -15.74 4.19
CA GLU A 103 -28.85 -17.03 3.58
C GLU A 103 -27.32 -17.25 3.65
N GLY A 104 -26.53 -16.18 3.47
CA GLY A 104 -25.07 -16.20 3.60
C GLY A 104 -24.53 -16.28 5.04
N MET A 105 -25.35 -16.10 6.09
CA MET A 105 -24.90 -16.20 7.48
C MET A 105 -24.67 -17.64 7.92
N LEU A 106 -23.51 -17.89 8.53
CA LEU A 106 -23.04 -19.21 8.93
C LEU A 106 -22.72 -19.28 10.44
N ALA A 107 -23.54 -20.03 11.18
CA ALA A 107 -23.26 -20.40 12.57
C ALA A 107 -22.67 -21.82 12.63
N MET A 108 -21.46 -21.96 13.19
CA MET A 108 -20.70 -23.21 13.27
C MET A 108 -19.52 -23.07 14.24
N SER A 109 -19.00 -24.19 14.74
CA SER A 109 -17.81 -24.23 15.58
C SER A 109 -16.79 -25.26 15.09
N ILE A 110 -15.51 -25.06 15.42
CA ILE A 110 -14.40 -26.00 15.21
C ILE A 110 -13.39 -25.85 16.35
N ASN A 111 -12.66 -26.90 16.69
CA ASN A 111 -11.46 -26.76 17.52
C ASN A 111 -10.40 -25.92 16.77
N ALA A 112 -10.01 -24.78 17.35
CA ALA A 112 -8.96 -23.92 16.79
C ALA A 112 -7.54 -24.50 16.95
N THR A 113 -7.37 -25.44 17.88
CA THR A 113 -6.11 -26.16 18.14
C THR A 113 -6.35 -27.67 18.18
N PRO A 114 -6.66 -28.30 17.03
CA PRO A 114 -6.86 -29.74 16.95
C PRO A 114 -5.57 -30.49 17.25
N PHE A 115 -5.72 -31.65 17.87
CA PHE A 115 -4.66 -32.47 18.42
C PHE A 115 -4.86 -33.95 18.06
N GLY A 116 -3.75 -34.66 17.86
CA GLY A 116 -3.74 -36.11 17.72
C GLY A 116 -2.33 -36.71 17.78
N ARG A 117 -2.22 -38.02 17.51
CA ARG A 117 -0.95 -38.76 17.48
C ARG A 117 -0.64 -39.33 16.11
N VAL A 118 0.64 -39.42 15.78
CA VAL A 118 1.11 -40.06 14.54
C VAL A 118 1.31 -41.57 14.70
N SER A 119 1.39 -42.06 15.94
CA SER A 119 1.57 -43.48 16.26
C SER A 119 0.58 -43.96 17.35
N GLY A 120 0.42 -45.27 17.46
CA GLY A 120 -0.53 -45.91 18.39
C GLY A 120 -1.87 -46.30 17.76
N ALA A 121 -2.80 -46.73 18.62
CA ALA A 121 -4.12 -47.21 18.21
C ALA A 121 -5.09 -46.08 17.82
N GLU A 122 -4.94 -44.90 18.43
CA GLU A 122 -5.70 -43.70 18.12
C GLU A 122 -4.82 -42.76 17.28
N GLN A 123 -5.11 -42.68 15.98
CA GLN A 123 -4.49 -41.72 15.03
C GLN A 123 -5.50 -40.64 14.58
N ASP A 124 -6.65 -40.58 15.26
CA ASP A 124 -7.70 -39.60 15.03
C ASP A 124 -7.32 -38.24 15.61
N ILE A 125 -7.79 -37.19 14.96
CA ILE A 125 -7.61 -35.80 15.36
C ILE A 125 -8.93 -35.27 15.94
N ASN A 126 -8.90 -34.59 17.09
CA ASN A 126 -10.11 -34.04 17.73
C ASN A 126 -10.60 -32.72 17.08
N TRP A 127 -11.18 -32.83 15.88
CA TRP A 127 -11.65 -31.70 15.09
C TRP A 127 -12.74 -30.87 15.77
N MET A 128 -13.64 -31.51 16.53
CA MET A 128 -14.80 -30.88 17.19
C MET A 128 -15.57 -29.92 16.25
N ILE A 129 -15.91 -30.39 15.06
CA ILE A 129 -16.66 -29.59 14.06
C ILE A 129 -18.15 -29.72 14.36
N GLU A 130 -18.84 -28.61 14.64
CA GLU A 130 -20.27 -28.61 14.98
C GLU A 130 -21.09 -27.85 13.93
N ASN A 131 -22.18 -28.48 13.48
CA ASN A 131 -23.28 -27.81 12.78
C ASN A 131 -24.48 -27.70 13.74
N PRO A 132 -24.75 -26.53 14.36
CA PRO A 132 -25.79 -26.41 15.37
C PRO A 132 -27.19 -26.55 14.76
N SER A 133 -28.16 -27.02 15.53
CA SER A 133 -29.50 -27.37 15.03
C SER A 133 -30.31 -26.20 14.48
N ASN A 134 -29.95 -24.96 14.80
CA ASN A 134 -30.57 -23.74 14.30
C ASN A 134 -29.92 -23.17 13.03
N GLN A 135 -28.90 -23.82 12.47
CA GLN A 135 -28.19 -23.34 11.28
C GLN A 135 -28.99 -23.48 9.97
N GLY A 136 -29.83 -24.53 9.86
CA GLY A 136 -30.73 -24.77 8.72
C GLY A 136 -30.03 -24.98 7.37
N LYS A 137 -28.79 -25.50 7.39
CA LYS A 137 -27.93 -25.71 6.22
C LYS A 137 -27.07 -26.96 6.43
N LEU A 138 -26.77 -27.69 5.36
CA LEU A 138 -25.74 -28.74 5.36
C LEU A 138 -24.36 -28.08 5.34
N ILE A 139 -23.44 -28.54 6.18
CA ILE A 139 -22.06 -28.02 6.24
C ILE A 139 -21.06 -29.09 5.84
N ARG A 140 -20.12 -28.77 4.94
CA ARG A 140 -18.93 -29.57 4.65
C ARG A 140 -17.69 -28.76 5.01
N VAL A 141 -16.69 -29.39 5.62
CA VAL A 141 -15.44 -28.74 6.04
C VAL A 141 -14.24 -29.41 5.38
N GLU A 142 -13.32 -28.59 4.89
CA GLU A 142 -12.02 -29.03 4.38
C GLU A 142 -10.90 -28.35 5.16
N ILE A 143 -9.86 -29.09 5.53
CA ILE A 143 -8.68 -28.55 6.22
C ILE A 143 -7.51 -28.56 5.25
N TRP A 144 -6.98 -27.36 4.99
CA TRP A 144 -5.88 -27.13 4.06
C TRP A 144 -4.64 -26.68 4.83
N ARG A 145 -3.48 -27.28 4.57
CA ARG A 145 -2.20 -26.79 5.08
C ARG A 145 -1.79 -25.51 4.38
N ASP A 146 -1.35 -24.52 5.15
CA ASP A 146 -1.00 -23.21 4.59
C ASP A 146 0.40 -23.19 3.94
N ASP A 147 1.28 -24.12 4.31
CA ASP A 147 2.66 -24.19 3.82
C ASP A 147 2.79 -24.98 2.50
N THR A 148 2.04 -26.07 2.34
CA THR A 148 2.03 -26.89 1.11
C THR A 148 0.82 -26.64 0.21
N GLY A 149 -0.26 -26.07 0.74
CA GLY A 149 -1.54 -25.95 0.02
C GLY A 149 -2.28 -27.29 -0.13
N GLU A 150 -1.93 -28.32 0.64
CA GLU A 150 -2.51 -29.66 0.56
C GLU A 150 -3.77 -29.79 1.45
N LYS A 151 -4.81 -30.46 0.94
CA LYS A 151 -6.01 -30.81 1.73
C LYS A 151 -5.73 -32.07 2.56
N ILE A 152 -5.55 -31.87 3.86
CA ILE A 152 -5.18 -32.94 4.82
C ILE A 152 -6.37 -33.60 5.50
N TYR A 153 -7.55 -32.98 5.48
CA TYR A 153 -8.79 -33.56 5.99
C TYR A 153 -10.01 -32.97 5.26
N GLU A 154 -11.09 -33.75 5.21
CA GLU A 154 -12.38 -33.39 4.60
C GLU A 154 -13.51 -34.17 5.28
N THR A 155 -14.60 -33.49 5.62
CA THR A 155 -15.82 -34.11 6.15
C THR A 155 -16.74 -34.55 5.01
N GLY A 156 -17.69 -35.45 5.32
CA GLY A 156 -18.95 -35.51 4.55
C GLY A 156 -19.82 -34.26 4.79
N ALA A 157 -21.03 -34.25 4.24
CA ALA A 157 -22.04 -33.28 4.65
C ALA A 157 -22.49 -33.57 6.10
N ILE A 158 -22.44 -32.56 6.95
CA ILE A 158 -22.89 -32.59 8.35
C ILE A 158 -24.27 -31.91 8.40
N PRO A 159 -25.36 -32.63 8.71
CA PRO A 159 -26.69 -32.02 8.87
C PRO A 159 -26.80 -31.20 10.16
N PRO A 160 -27.74 -30.23 10.27
CA PRO A 160 -27.93 -29.47 11.51
C PRO A 160 -28.17 -30.36 12.72
N GLY A 161 -27.64 -29.96 13.87
CA GLY A 161 -27.70 -30.71 15.12
C GLY A 161 -26.72 -31.88 15.21
N ASN A 162 -25.75 -31.97 14.30
CA ASN A 162 -24.73 -33.02 14.28
C ASN A 162 -23.31 -32.41 14.37
N TYR A 163 -22.36 -33.24 14.79
CA TYR A 163 -20.96 -32.84 14.94
C TYR A 163 -20.02 -33.99 14.56
N VAL A 164 -18.76 -33.63 14.26
CA VAL A 164 -17.65 -34.56 14.09
C VAL A 164 -16.68 -34.32 15.24
N GLU A 165 -16.67 -35.23 16.21
CA GLU A 165 -15.77 -35.19 17.37
C GLU A 165 -14.31 -35.40 16.93
N SER A 166 -14.05 -36.55 16.31
CA SER A 166 -12.73 -36.94 15.82
C SER A 166 -12.78 -37.61 14.46
N ALA A 167 -11.68 -37.51 13.71
CA ALA A 167 -11.48 -38.27 12.47
C ALA A 167 -9.98 -38.30 12.09
N PRO A 168 -9.53 -39.33 11.35
CA PRO A 168 -8.14 -39.41 10.90
C PRO A 168 -7.83 -38.41 9.79
N LEU A 169 -6.54 -38.10 9.62
CA LEU A 169 -6.04 -37.37 8.46
C LEU A 169 -6.19 -38.21 7.19
N LYS A 170 -6.39 -37.53 6.05
CA LYS A 170 -6.43 -38.13 4.72
C LYS A 170 -5.08 -38.77 4.33
N GLU A 171 -3.98 -38.14 4.75
CA GLU A 171 -2.61 -38.60 4.53
C GLU A 171 -1.81 -38.47 5.83
N LYS A 172 -0.84 -39.37 6.03
CA LYS A 172 -0.02 -39.39 7.26
C LYS A 172 0.99 -38.26 7.26
N LEU A 173 0.94 -37.43 8.30
CA LEU A 173 1.90 -36.37 8.57
C LEU A 173 2.85 -36.79 9.71
N PRO A 174 4.12 -36.32 9.72
CA PRO A 174 5.02 -36.52 10.86
C PRO A 174 4.57 -35.69 12.08
N ALA A 175 5.12 -36.01 13.26
CA ALA A 175 4.88 -35.23 14.47
C ALA A 175 5.40 -33.78 14.29
N GLY A 176 4.66 -32.81 14.83
CA GLY A 176 4.94 -31.39 14.60
C GLY A 176 3.70 -30.50 14.77
N GLU A 177 3.85 -29.23 14.41
CA GLU A 177 2.76 -28.25 14.42
C GLU A 177 2.55 -27.67 13.02
N TYR A 178 1.29 -27.52 12.61
CA TYR A 178 0.90 -27.11 11.27
C TYR A 178 -0.13 -25.98 11.31
N SER A 179 0.18 -24.86 10.66
CA SER A 179 -0.82 -23.83 10.35
C SER A 179 -1.72 -24.32 9.23
N CYS A 180 -3.03 -24.30 9.48
CA CYS A 180 -4.02 -24.76 8.51
C CYS A 180 -5.20 -23.79 8.42
N THR A 181 -5.75 -23.66 7.22
CA THR A 181 -7.03 -22.99 6.96
C THR A 181 -8.15 -24.02 6.90
N ALA A 182 -9.11 -23.94 7.82
CA ALA A 182 -10.39 -24.62 7.72
C ALA A 182 -11.31 -23.85 6.77
N ARG A 183 -11.82 -24.50 5.72
CA ARG A 183 -12.80 -23.96 4.78
C ARG A 183 -14.14 -24.64 5.01
N PHE A 184 -15.13 -23.87 5.37
CA PHE A 184 -16.50 -24.30 5.57
C PHE A 184 -17.29 -23.99 4.31
N TYR A 185 -18.08 -24.94 3.84
CA TYR A 185 -18.97 -24.82 2.70
C TYR A 185 -20.38 -25.11 3.15
N ALA A 186 -21.32 -24.22 2.83
CA ALA A 186 -22.72 -24.36 3.17
C ALA A 186 -23.58 -24.66 1.94
N TYR A 187 -24.55 -25.55 2.13
CA TYR A 187 -25.48 -25.99 1.11
C TYR A 187 -26.90 -26.03 1.70
N ARG A 188 -27.92 -25.82 0.86
CA ARG A 188 -29.31 -26.03 1.26
C ARG A 188 -29.59 -27.52 1.52
N GLU A 189 -30.47 -27.81 2.46
CA GLU A 189 -30.85 -29.18 2.83
C GLU A 189 -31.77 -29.85 1.80
N GLU A 190 -32.49 -29.05 1.00
CA GLU A 190 -33.55 -29.53 0.09
C GLU A 190 -33.01 -30.03 -1.26
N ASP A 191 -32.04 -29.29 -1.83
CA ASP A 191 -31.52 -29.48 -3.19
C ASP A 191 -29.98 -29.62 -3.23
N GLU A 192 -29.32 -29.66 -2.08
CA GLU A 192 -27.85 -29.65 -1.92
C GLU A 192 -27.15 -28.49 -2.67
N ALA A 193 -27.88 -27.42 -3.00
CA ALA A 193 -27.32 -26.30 -3.74
C ALA A 193 -26.36 -25.49 -2.86
N TYR A 194 -25.20 -25.16 -3.43
CA TYR A 194 -24.17 -24.37 -2.76
C TYR A 194 -24.64 -22.94 -2.48
N ILE A 195 -24.53 -22.51 -1.23
CA ILE A 195 -24.89 -21.18 -0.74
C ILE A 195 -23.65 -20.29 -0.66
N GLY A 196 -22.59 -20.76 -0.01
CA GLY A 196 -21.43 -19.92 0.33
C GLY A 196 -20.35 -20.64 1.11
N GLN A 197 -19.27 -19.91 1.41
CA GLN A 197 -18.12 -20.42 2.14
C GLN A 197 -17.59 -19.43 3.18
N ALA A 198 -16.99 -19.96 4.24
CA ALA A 198 -16.24 -19.21 5.25
C ALA A 198 -14.87 -19.86 5.49
N GLY A 199 -13.92 -19.10 6.04
CA GLY A 199 -12.59 -19.57 6.38
C GLY A 199 -12.23 -19.26 7.83
N ALA A 200 -11.57 -20.20 8.52
CA ALA A 200 -11.00 -19.98 9.85
C ALA A 200 -9.57 -20.52 9.91
N GLN A 201 -8.68 -19.78 10.57
CA GLN A 201 -7.32 -20.23 10.85
C GLN A 201 -7.33 -21.18 12.06
N ILE A 202 -6.70 -22.34 11.92
CA ILE A 202 -6.48 -23.30 13.00
C ILE A 202 -5.00 -23.72 13.05
N LYS A 203 -4.59 -24.34 14.16
CA LYS A 203 -3.23 -24.86 14.37
C LYS A 203 -3.29 -26.32 14.81
N LEU A 204 -2.99 -27.24 13.90
CA LEU A 204 -2.92 -28.68 14.19
C LEU A 204 -1.62 -29.03 14.91
N THR A 205 -1.70 -29.77 16.01
CA THR A 205 -0.53 -30.32 16.72
C THR A 205 -0.59 -31.85 16.70
N LEU A 206 0.48 -32.48 16.19
CA LEU A 206 0.65 -33.93 16.17
C LEU A 206 1.81 -34.33 17.07
N GLN A 207 1.55 -35.22 18.03
CA GLN A 207 2.58 -35.83 18.89
C GLN A 207 2.95 -37.25 18.41
N GLU A 208 4.06 -37.79 18.93
CA GLU A 208 4.42 -39.20 18.75
C GLU A 208 3.46 -40.17 19.45
#